data_AF-A0A7W1UAR9-F1
#
_entry.id   AF-A0A7W1UAR9-F1
#
_cell.length_a   1.000
_cell.length_b   1.000
_cell.length_c   1.000
_cell.angle_alpha   90.00
_cell.angle_beta   90.00
_cell.angle_gamma   90.00
#
_symmetry.space_group_name_H-M   'P 1'
#
loop_
_entity.id
_entity.type
_entity.pdbx_description
1 polymer ?
#
loop_
_entity_poly.entity_id
_entity_poly.type
_entity_poly.pdbx_seq_one_letter_code
_entity_poly.pdbx_strand_id
1 'polypeptide(L)'
;MAKQSAENYESVLKDLAHTMMSVARESVGLIKRSDQKLAMKLQRKQEWEIYLEFLRMLFNLVDRLSGFYIPIQAQKEFMNSLEDSVAHQLKTVLAPSLSSSEVDDMEVTLSVGQVVADSQKTYEK
;
A
#
# COMPACT_ATOMS: atom_id res chain seq x y z
N MET A 1 6.98 -24.92 16.85
CA MET A 1 5.63 -24.33 16.72
C MET A 1 5.60 -22.96 16.02
N ALA A 2 6.69 -22.47 15.41
CA ALA A 2 6.71 -21.14 14.77
C ALA A 2 6.34 -21.11 13.27
N LYS A 3 6.22 -22.28 12.61
CA LYS A 3 5.94 -22.37 11.17
C LYS A 3 4.45 -22.36 10.80
N GLN A 4 3.55 -22.46 11.77
CA GLN A 4 2.11 -22.64 11.54
C GLN A 4 1.33 -21.32 11.39
N SER A 5 1.98 -20.19 11.66
CA SER A 5 1.35 -18.86 11.70
C SER A 5 1.38 -18.11 10.37
N ALA A 6 2.41 -18.30 9.52
CA ALA A 6 2.52 -17.59 8.24
C ALA A 6 1.58 -18.16 7.16
N GLU A 7 1.43 -19.49 7.08
CA GLU A 7 0.50 -20.16 6.14
C GLU A 7 -0.98 -19.81 6.40
N ASN A 8 -1.33 -19.35 7.61
CA ASN A 8 -2.72 -19.08 7.98
C ASN A 8 -3.27 -17.72 7.49
N TYR A 9 -2.40 -16.80 7.04
CA TYR A 9 -2.83 -15.45 6.66
C TYR A 9 -2.68 -15.15 5.18
N GLU A 10 -2.20 -16.10 4.35
CA GLU A 10 -1.92 -15.83 2.93
C GLU A 10 -3.15 -15.29 2.16
N SER A 11 -4.32 -15.90 2.36
CA SER A 11 -5.56 -15.42 1.77
C SER A 11 -5.95 -14.02 2.28
N VAL A 12 -5.84 -13.80 3.59
CA VAL A 12 -6.13 -12.52 4.23
C VAL A 12 -5.20 -11.43 3.71
N LEU A 13 -3.91 -11.70 3.58
CA LEU A 13 -2.89 -10.77 3.09
C LEU A 13 -3.16 -10.40 1.62
N LYS A 14 -3.51 -11.39 0.80
CA LYS A 14 -3.88 -11.17 -0.60
C LYS A 14 -5.13 -10.31 -0.74
N ASP A 15 -6.18 -10.63 0.02
CA ASP A 15 -7.45 -9.90 0.01
C ASP A 15 -7.28 -8.48 0.56
N LEU A 16 -6.46 -8.33 1.60
CA LEU A 16 -6.17 -7.04 2.21
C LEU A 16 -5.35 -6.16 1.26
N ALA A 17 -4.30 -6.69 0.65
CA ALA A 17 -3.54 -5.98 -0.37
C ALA A 17 -4.43 -5.56 -1.54
N HIS A 18 -5.31 -6.46 -2.02
CA HIS A 18 -6.25 -6.13 -3.09
C HIS A 18 -7.24 -5.03 -2.71
N THR A 19 -7.77 -5.10 -1.49
CA THR A 19 -8.68 -4.10 -0.94
C THR A 19 -7.98 -2.74 -0.82
N MET A 20 -6.76 -2.72 -0.27
CA MET A 20 -5.98 -1.49 -0.11
C MET A 20 -5.72 -0.81 -1.46
N MET A 21 -5.28 -1.59 -2.45
CA MET A 21 -5.06 -1.12 -3.81
C MET A 21 -6.33 -0.54 -4.45
N SER A 22 -7.46 -1.24 -4.29
CA SER A 22 -8.74 -0.81 -4.85
C SER A 22 -9.26 0.46 -4.19
N VAL A 23 -9.17 0.56 -2.86
CA VAL A 23 -9.58 1.75 -2.11
C VAL A 23 -8.71 2.95 -2.47
N ALA A 24 -7.39 2.79 -2.53
CA ALA A 24 -6.49 3.88 -2.94
C ALA A 24 -6.81 4.37 -4.35
N ARG A 25 -7.03 3.45 -5.29
CA ARG A 25 -7.38 3.78 -6.69
C ARG A 25 -8.71 4.53 -6.79
N GLU A 26 -9.74 4.03 -6.13
CA GLU A 26 -11.06 4.64 -6.17
C GLU A 26 -11.07 6.00 -5.47
N SER A 27 -10.26 6.18 -4.42
CA SER A 27 -10.12 7.46 -3.72
C SER A 27 -9.50 8.54 -4.61
N VAL A 28 -8.44 8.20 -5.38
CA VAL A 28 -7.91 9.10 -6.41
C VAL A 28 -8.97 9.42 -7.47
N GLY A 29 -9.72 8.40 -7.91
CA GLY A 29 -10.82 8.57 -8.86
C GLY A 29 -11.92 9.51 -8.34
N LEU A 30 -12.28 9.40 -7.06
CA LEU A 30 -13.24 10.27 -6.40
C LEU A 30 -12.74 11.72 -6.31
N ILE A 31 -11.47 11.94 -5.96
CA ILE A 31 -10.88 13.29 -5.94
C ILE A 31 -11.00 13.94 -7.31
N LYS A 32 -10.61 13.23 -8.38
CA LYS A 32 -10.73 13.71 -9.76
C LYS A 32 -12.17 14.04 -10.16
N ARG A 33 -13.16 13.29 -9.67
CA ARG A 33 -14.58 13.56 -9.97
C ARG A 33 -15.18 14.68 -9.12
N SER A 34 -14.71 14.82 -7.87
CA SER A 34 -15.23 15.81 -6.92
C SER A 34 -14.84 17.25 -7.27
N ASP A 35 -13.74 17.44 -7.99
CA ASP A 35 -13.31 18.75 -8.47
C ASP A 35 -12.82 18.65 -9.92
N GLN A 36 -13.70 19.00 -10.87
CA GLN A 36 -13.39 19.01 -12.30
C GLN A 36 -12.21 19.94 -12.66
N LYS A 37 -11.94 20.99 -11.86
CA LYS A 37 -10.78 21.87 -12.08
C LYS A 37 -9.48 21.22 -11.61
N LEU A 38 -9.52 20.42 -10.54
CA LEU A 38 -8.40 19.57 -10.13
C LEU A 38 -8.17 18.43 -11.13
N ALA A 39 -9.22 17.82 -11.67
CA ALA A 39 -9.14 16.74 -12.64
C ALA A 39 -8.33 17.10 -13.90
N MET A 40 -8.48 18.34 -14.38
CA MET A 40 -7.75 18.86 -15.54
C MET A 40 -6.32 19.34 -15.19
N LYS A 41 -6.00 19.50 -13.91
CA LYS A 41 -4.72 20.05 -13.42
C LYS A 41 -3.81 19.04 -12.75
N LEU A 42 -4.37 17.92 -12.29
CA LEU A 42 -3.62 16.84 -11.63
C LEU A 42 -2.67 16.22 -12.63
N GLN A 43 -1.38 16.48 -12.43
CA GLN A 43 -0.33 15.81 -13.18
C GLN A 43 -0.25 14.35 -12.74
N ARG A 44 0.19 13.46 -13.62
CA ARG A 44 0.34 12.03 -13.32
C ARG A 44 1.18 11.78 -12.06
N LYS A 45 2.23 12.58 -11.84
CA LYS A 45 3.03 12.55 -10.61
C LYS A 45 2.22 12.87 -9.36
N GLN A 46 1.34 13.86 -9.39
CA GLN A 46 0.51 14.23 -8.25
C GLN A 46 -0.57 13.17 -7.98
N GLU A 47 -1.15 12.57 -9.02
CA GLU A 47 -2.05 11.43 -8.85
C GLU A 47 -1.34 10.26 -8.16
N TRP A 48 -0.08 10.04 -8.53
CA TRP A 48 0.78 9.02 -7.93
C TRP A 48 1.09 9.31 -6.45
N GLU A 49 1.47 10.55 -6.12
CA GLU A 49 1.69 10.98 -4.73
C GLU A 49 0.44 10.79 -3.86
N ILE A 50 -0.73 11.20 -4.36
CA ILE A 50 -2.01 11.02 -3.64
C ILE A 50 -2.32 9.53 -3.45
N TYR A 51 -2.10 8.71 -4.47
CA TYR A 51 -2.30 7.27 -4.40
C TYR A 51 -1.44 6.64 -3.29
N LEU A 52 -0.17 7.01 -3.21
CA LEU A 52 0.75 6.53 -2.18
C LEU A 52 0.36 7.01 -0.78
N GLU A 53 -0.15 8.24 -0.63
CA GLU A 53 -0.66 8.72 0.66
C GLU A 53 -1.88 7.92 1.14
N PHE A 54 -2.78 7.50 0.24
CA PHE A 54 -3.85 6.57 0.62
C PHE A 54 -3.32 5.22 1.06
N LEU A 55 -2.35 4.65 0.35
CA LEU A 55 -1.72 3.39 0.76
C LEU A 55 -1.04 3.51 2.12
N ARG A 56 -0.33 4.60 2.38
CA ARG A 56 0.27 4.90 3.69
C ARG A 56 -0.78 4.92 4.80
N MET A 57 -1.89 5.63 4.57
CA MET A 57 -2.99 5.70 5.53
C MET A 57 -3.57 4.31 5.81
N LEU A 58 -3.73 3.49 4.78
CA LEU A 58 -4.25 2.13 4.89
C LEU A 58 -3.28 1.20 5.62
N PHE A 59 -1.97 1.29 5.36
CA PHE A 59 -0.95 0.55 6.12
C PHE A 59 -1.01 0.91 7.61
N ASN A 60 -1.10 2.19 7.94
CA ASN A 60 -1.24 2.63 9.33
C ASN A 60 -2.53 2.12 9.99
N LEU A 61 -3.62 2.02 9.22
CA LEU A 61 -4.89 1.46 9.71
C LEU A 61 -4.75 -0.05 9.99
N VAL A 62 -4.22 -0.80 9.02
CA VAL A 62 -4.00 -2.24 9.15
C VAL A 62 -3.06 -2.54 10.30
N ASP A 63 -2.00 -1.77 10.44
CA ASP A 63 -1.03 -1.90 11.51
C ASP A 63 -1.71 -1.80 12.89
N ARG A 64 -2.54 -0.77 13.11
CA ARG A 64 -3.34 -0.64 14.33
C ARG A 64 -4.32 -1.79 14.54
N LEU A 65 -5.00 -2.22 13.48
CA LEU A 65 -5.95 -3.33 13.54
C LEU A 65 -5.21 -4.65 13.87
N SER A 66 -4.03 -4.85 13.31
CA SER A 66 -3.23 -6.06 13.52
C SER A 66 -2.87 -6.24 14.99
N GLY A 67 -2.66 -5.15 15.73
CA GLY A 67 -2.42 -5.20 17.18
C GLY A 67 -3.58 -5.79 18.01
N PHE A 68 -4.79 -5.86 17.46
CA PHE A 68 -5.95 -6.47 18.12
C PHE A 68 -6.22 -7.92 17.69
N TYR A 69 -5.83 -8.30 16.46
CA TYR A 69 -6.22 -9.58 15.85
C TYR A 69 -5.05 -10.53 15.60
N ILE A 70 -3.81 -10.02 15.58
CA ILE A 70 -2.61 -10.80 15.30
C ILE A 70 -1.78 -10.88 16.59
N PRO A 71 -1.32 -12.07 16.99
CA PRO A 71 -0.39 -12.21 18.12
C PRO A 71 0.86 -11.35 17.90
N ILE A 72 1.34 -10.67 18.95
CA ILE A 72 2.47 -9.74 18.87
C ILE A 72 3.73 -10.38 18.26
N GLN A 73 3.95 -11.68 18.47
CA GLN A 73 5.09 -12.41 17.90
C GLN A 73 4.99 -12.59 16.37
N ALA A 74 3.77 -12.58 15.82
CA ALA A 74 3.50 -12.74 14.40
C ALA A 74 3.25 -11.40 13.68
N GLN A 75 3.08 -10.30 14.41
CA GLN A 75 2.71 -9.00 13.86
C GLN A 75 3.74 -8.47 12.85
N LYS A 76 5.03 -8.57 13.17
CA LYS A 76 6.11 -8.15 12.26
C LYS A 76 6.12 -8.94 10.95
N GLU A 77 6.01 -10.27 11.04
CA GLU A 77 5.99 -11.14 9.87
C GLU A 77 4.74 -10.88 9.01
N PHE A 78 3.58 -10.73 9.65
CA PHE A 78 2.32 -10.37 8.99
C PHE A 78 2.44 -9.05 8.21
N MET A 79 2.96 -7.99 8.84
CA MET A 79 3.11 -6.68 8.19
C MET A 79 4.10 -6.72 7.03
N ASN A 80 5.21 -7.46 7.16
CA ASN A 80 6.16 -7.65 6.06
C ASN A 80 5.52 -8.41 4.88
N SER A 81 4.78 -9.48 5.15
CA SER A 81 4.10 -10.25 4.09
C SER A 81 2.99 -9.45 3.40
N LEU A 82 2.35 -8.51 4.12
CA LEU A 82 1.39 -7.58 3.52
C LEU A 82 2.08 -6.59 2.60
N GLU A 83 3.21 -6.03 3.03
CA GLU A 83 4.06 -5.16 2.20
C GLU A 83 4.45 -5.88 0.91
N ASP A 84 4.97 -7.10 1.00
CA ASP A 84 5.35 -7.90 -0.17
C ASP A 84 4.16 -8.11 -1.12
N SER A 85 2.98 -8.39 -0.57
CA SER A 85 1.75 -8.58 -1.35
C SER A 85 1.30 -7.31 -2.07
N VAL A 86 1.35 -6.15 -1.38
CA VAL A 86 1.02 -4.85 -1.97
C VAL A 86 2.07 -4.47 -3.02
N ALA A 87 3.36 -4.64 -2.73
CA ALA A 87 4.44 -4.36 -3.67
C ALA A 87 4.34 -5.22 -4.94
N HIS A 88 3.98 -6.50 -4.79
CA HIS A 88 3.71 -7.37 -5.92
C HIS A 88 2.54 -6.84 -6.77
N GLN A 89 1.40 -6.51 -6.14
CA GLN A 89 0.25 -5.96 -6.87
C GLN A 89 0.55 -4.61 -7.52
N LEU A 90 1.32 -3.72 -6.88
CA LEU A 90 1.75 -2.46 -7.47
C LEU A 90 2.55 -2.70 -8.74
N LYS A 91 3.55 -3.60 -8.70
CA LYS A 91 4.34 -3.96 -9.89
C LYS A 91 3.47 -4.56 -10.99
N THR A 92 2.51 -5.42 -10.67
CA THR A 92 1.65 -6.06 -11.67
C THR A 92 0.61 -5.12 -12.28
N VAL A 93 -0.02 -4.27 -11.46
CA VAL A 93 -1.15 -3.42 -11.88
C VAL A 93 -0.68 -2.09 -12.45
N LEU A 94 0.40 -1.51 -11.92
CA LEU A 94 0.82 -0.16 -12.28
C LEU A 94 1.95 -0.11 -13.30
N ALA A 95 2.86 -1.08 -13.36
CA ALA A 95 3.95 -1.07 -14.34
C ALA A 95 3.47 -0.91 -15.81
N PRO A 96 2.34 -1.53 -16.24
CA PRO A 96 1.80 -1.29 -17.58
C PRO A 96 1.24 0.12 -17.79
N SER A 97 0.79 0.79 -16.73
CA SER A 97 0.21 2.15 -16.78
C SER A 97 1.22 3.27 -16.54
N LEU A 98 2.34 2.98 -15.88
CA LEU A 98 3.43 3.92 -15.56
C LEU A 98 4.58 3.89 -16.57
N SER A 99 4.79 2.78 -17.29
CA SER A 99 5.77 2.64 -18.39
C SER A 99 5.54 3.59 -19.57
N SER A 100 4.45 4.36 -19.54
CA SER A 100 4.26 5.55 -20.38
C SER A 100 4.94 6.78 -19.73
N SER A 101 6.27 6.80 -19.79
CA SER A 101 7.14 8.00 -19.87
C SER A 101 7.31 9.00 -18.71
N GLU A 102 6.77 8.83 -17.49
CA GLU A 102 6.93 9.91 -16.46
C GLU A 102 7.19 9.49 -15.01
N VAL A 103 7.04 8.21 -14.62
CA VAL A 103 7.30 7.77 -13.25
C VAL A 103 8.28 6.61 -13.30
N ASP A 104 9.46 6.80 -12.70
CA ASP A 104 10.53 5.81 -12.73
C ASP A 104 10.16 4.65 -11.80
N ASP A 105 10.21 3.39 -12.29
CA ASP A 105 9.84 2.19 -11.51
C ASP A 105 10.65 2.07 -10.20
N MET A 106 11.83 2.67 -10.17
CA MET A 106 12.69 2.78 -8.99
C MET A 106 12.12 3.75 -7.95
N GLU A 107 11.53 4.88 -8.36
CA GLU A 107 10.86 5.85 -7.49
C GLU A 107 9.62 5.24 -6.85
N VAL A 108 8.86 4.45 -7.59
CA VAL A 108 7.69 3.69 -7.09
C VAL A 108 8.10 2.73 -5.98
N THR A 109 9.11 1.91 -6.22
CA THR A 109 9.56 0.89 -5.27
C THR A 109 10.18 1.52 -4.01
N LEU A 110 10.95 2.60 -4.18
CA LEU A 110 11.50 3.39 -3.07
C LEU A 110 10.41 4.06 -2.24
N SER A 111 9.38 4.61 -2.87
CA SER A 111 8.30 5.32 -2.18
C SER A 111 7.45 4.37 -1.34
N VAL A 112 7.19 3.16 -1.85
CA VAL A 112 6.48 2.11 -1.10
C VAL A 112 7.31 1.67 0.10
N GLY A 113 8.60 1.37 -0.11
CA GLY A 113 9.51 1.00 0.98
C GLY A 113 9.66 2.12 2.02
N GLN A 114 9.68 3.39 1.62
CA GLN A 114 9.74 4.54 2.52
C GLN A 114 8.46 4.71 3.34
N VAL A 115 7.30 4.58 2.70
CA VAL A 115 5.98 4.63 3.36
C VAL A 115 5.88 3.54 4.42
N VAL A 116 6.38 2.34 4.12
CA VAL A 116 6.40 1.22 5.07
C VAL A 116 7.45 1.44 6.18
N ALA A 117 8.67 1.86 5.85
CA ALA A 117 9.70 2.17 6.85
C ALA A 117 9.24 3.26 7.84
N ASP A 118 8.50 4.27 7.38
CA ASP A 118 7.93 5.30 8.24
C ASP A 118 6.78 4.78 9.12
N SER A 119 6.03 3.77 8.67
CA SER A 119 5.07 3.07 9.55
C SER A 119 5.79 2.25 10.64
N GLN A 120 6.90 1.60 10.30
CA GLN A 120 7.70 0.75 11.20
C GLN A 120 8.44 1.52 12.29
N LYS A 121 8.86 2.78 12.05
CA LYS A 121 9.49 3.65 13.07
C LYS A 121 8.62 3.85 14.33
N THR A 122 7.32 3.60 14.25
CA THR A 122 6.42 3.64 15.41
C THR A 122 6.73 2.53 16.43
N TYR A 123 7.41 1.45 16.02
CA TYR A 123 7.67 0.25 16.82
C TYR A 123 9.11 0.10 17.31
N GLU A 124 10.03 0.98 16.90
CA GLU A 124 11.45 0.94 17.30
C GLU A 124 11.78 1.87 18.50
N LYS A 125 10.77 2.31 19.26
CA LYS A 125 10.93 3.04 20.52
C LYS A 125 10.44 2.21 21.70
#